data_AF-G0QFR7-F1
#
_entry.id   AF-G0QFR7-F1
#
_cell.length_a   1.000
_cell.length_b   1.000
_cell.length_c   1.000
_cell.angle_alpha   90.00
_cell.angle_beta   90.00
_cell.angle_gamma   90.00
#
_symmetry.space_group_name_H-M   'P 1'
#
loop_
_entity.id
_entity.type
_entity.pdbx_description
1 polymer ?
#
loop_
_entity_poly.entity_id
_entity_poly.type
_entity_poly.pdbx_seq_one_letter_code
_entity_poly.pdbx_strand_id
1 'polypeptide(L)' 'MTTKQKTEKEMEEFETGTTTLGLTTDEGIILAADKRAALGGRLVSNKHAQKIYE' A
#
# COMPACT_ATOMS: atom_id res chain seq x y z
N MET A 1 -24.40 -24.88 -7.92
CA MET A 1 -23.38 -24.75 -8.97
C MET A 1 -23.45 -23.29 -9.43
N THR A 2 -22.55 -22.37 -9.12
CA THR A 2 -21.11 -22.49 -8.96
C THR A 2 -20.62 -21.29 -8.13
N THR A 3 -20.11 -21.57 -6.94
CA THR A 3 -19.28 -20.65 -6.14
C THR A 3 -17.87 -20.61 -6.76
N LYS A 4 -17.20 -19.46 -6.67
CA LYS A 4 -15.74 -19.20 -6.91
C LYS A 4 -15.31 -18.72 -8.31
N GLN A 5 -15.44 -17.42 -8.61
CA GLN A 5 -14.59 -16.72 -9.61
C GLN A 5 -14.41 -15.20 -9.33
N LYS A 6 -14.50 -14.72 -8.07
CA LYS A 6 -14.43 -13.28 -7.76
C LYS A 6 -13.25 -12.91 -6.84
N THR A 7 -12.02 -13.32 -7.16
CA THR A 7 -10.91 -13.05 -6.22
C THR A 7 -9.62 -12.54 -6.85
N GLU A 8 -9.36 -12.73 -8.15
CA GLU A 8 -8.08 -12.27 -8.73
C GLU A 8 -8.20 -10.95 -9.51
N LYS A 9 -9.28 -10.76 -10.28
CA LYS A 9 -9.42 -9.60 -11.18
C LYS A 9 -9.74 -8.27 -10.48
N GLU A 10 -10.39 -8.30 -9.33
CA GLU A 10 -10.65 -7.09 -8.52
C GLU A 10 -9.40 -6.65 -7.72
N MET A 11 -8.48 -7.57 -7.41
CA MET A 11 -7.23 -7.23 -6.70
C MET A 11 -6.26 -6.46 -7.58
N GLU A 12 -6.23 -6.77 -8.88
CA GLU A 12 -5.45 -6.04 -9.92
C GLU A 12 -5.78 -4.54 -9.92
N GLU A 13 -7.03 -4.17 -9.64
CA GLU A 13 -7.50 -2.78 -9.67
C GLU A 13 -6.98 -1.95 -8.48
N PHE A 14 -6.66 -2.62 -7.35
CA PHE A 14 -6.16 -2.00 -6.13
C PHE A 14 -4.67 -2.21 -5.88
N GLU A 15 -3.91 -2.75 -6.84
CA GLU A 15 -2.47 -2.92 -6.67
C GLU A 15 -1.76 -1.57 -6.50
N THR A 16 -1.20 -1.36 -5.30
CA THR A 16 -0.37 -0.21 -4.99
C THR A 16 1.09 -0.64 -4.84
N GLY A 17 2.00 0.04 -5.54
CA GLY A 17 3.42 -0.05 -5.21
C GLY A 17 3.70 0.81 -3.99
N THR A 18 3.81 0.19 -2.82
CA THR A 18 4.10 0.87 -1.55
C THR A 18 5.39 0.31 -0.94
N THR A 19 6.19 1.18 -0.33
CA THR A 19 7.37 0.77 0.42
C THR A 19 7.30 1.36 1.82
N THR A 20 7.30 0.48 2.82
CA THR A 20 7.32 0.85 4.25
C THR A 20 8.59 0.27 4.88
N LEU A 21 9.27 1.09 5.67
CA LEU A 21 10.48 0.75 6.39
C LEU A 21 10.25 1.00 7.89
N GLY A 22 10.85 0.14 8.71
CA GLY A 22 10.87 0.27 10.15
C GLY A 22 12.28 0.05 10.69
N LEU A 23 12.68 0.88 11.65
CA LEU A 23 13.97 0.78 12.34
C LEU A 23 13.71 0.78 13.84
N THR A 24 14.24 -0.23 14.53
CA THR A 24 14.24 -0.29 15.99
C THR A 24 15.55 0.27 16.53
N THR A 25 15.45 0.96 17.66
CA THR A 25 16.57 1.42 18.48
C THR A 25 16.27 1.03 19.92
N ASP A 26 17.25 1.15 20.81
CA ASP A 26 17.03 0.87 22.24
C ASP A 26 16.02 1.82 22.88
N GLU A 27 15.85 3.03 22.31
CA GLU A 27 14.97 4.08 22.83
C GLU A 27 13.57 4.10 22.19
N GLY A 28 13.37 3.37 21.09
CA GLY A 28 12.09 3.36 20.38
C GLY A 28 12.17 2.95 18.92
N ILE A 29 11.12 3.28 18.17
CA ILE A 29 10.90 2.82 16.80
C ILE A 29 10.69 4.01 15.86
N ILE A 30 11.30 3.94 14.68
CA ILE A 30 11.08 4.87 13.58
C ILE A 30 10.36 4.11 12.46
N LEU A 31 9.27 4.70 11.95
CA LEU A 31 8.55 4.21 10.78
C LEU A 31 8.60 5.25 9.67
N ALA A 32 8.82 4.79 8.44
CA ALA A 32 8.77 5.60 7.24
C ALA A 32 8.03 4.85 6.13
N ALA A 33 7.23 5.57 5.35
CA ALA A 33 6.56 5.02 4.17
C ALA A 33 6.62 6.03 3.02
N ASP A 34 6.61 5.54 1.78
CA ASP A 34 6.53 6.39 0.60
C ASP A 34 5.17 7.13 0.53
N LYS A 35 5.15 8.35 -0.01
CA LYS A 35 3.92 9.17 -0.08
C LYS A 35 3.12 8.99 -1.37
N ARG A 36 3.63 8.17 -2.29
CA ARG A 36 3.01 7.91 -3.59
C ARG A 36 1.94 6.83 -3.44
N ALA A 37 0.73 7.11 -3.88
CA ALA A 37 -0.30 6.10 -4.11
C ALA A 37 -0.47 5.91 -5.62
N ALA A 38 -0.57 4.65 -6.05
CA ALA A 38 -0.83 4.28 -7.43
C ALA A 38 -2.09 3.44 -7.52
N LEU A 39 -2.90 3.67 -8.56
CA LEU A 39 -4.04 2.82 -8.92
C LEU A 39 -3.60 1.85 -10.02
N GLY A 40 -3.83 0.55 -9.81
CA GLY A 40 -3.43 -0.52 -10.74
C GLY A 40 -1.96 -0.45 -11.16
N GLY A 41 -1.06 -0.04 -10.24
CA GLY A 41 0.39 0.06 -10.47
C GLY A 41 0.90 1.07 -11.51
N ARG A 42 0.02 1.70 -12.31
CA ARG A 42 0.42 2.51 -13.50
C ARG A 42 0.06 3.99 -13.40
N LEU A 43 -0.93 4.36 -12.61
CA LEU A 43 -1.39 5.74 -12.48
C LEU A 43 -1.13 6.25 -11.06
N VAL A 44 -0.34 7.32 -10.90
CA VAL A 44 -0.17 7.97 -9.60
C VAL A 44 -1.44 8.76 -9.28
N SER A 45 -2.22 8.28 -8.32
CA SER A 45 -3.48 8.92 -7.90
C SER A 45 -3.26 9.99 -6.84
N ASN A 46 -2.24 9.83 -6.00
CA ASN A 46 -1.91 10.81 -4.96
C ASN A 46 -0.40 10.83 -4.69
N LYS A 47 0.21 12.02 -4.65
CA LYS A 47 1.64 12.22 -4.35
C LYS A 47 1.93 12.53 -2.88
N HIS A 48 0.88 12.74 -2.09
CA HIS A 48 0.94 13.17 -0.69
C HIS A 48 0.06 12.28 0.20
N ALA A 49 -0.05 10.99 -0.14
CA ALA A 49 -0.82 10.05 0.66
C ALA A 49 -0.19 9.92 2.07
N GLN A 50 -1.02 10.05 3.09
CA GLN A 50 -0.65 9.72 4.46
C GLN A 50 -0.86 8.23 4.67
N LYS A 51 0.22 7.52 5.02
CA LYS A 51 0.22 6.07 5.24
C LYS A 51 0.58 5.66 6.67
N ILE A 52 1.06 6.61 7.48
CA ILE A 52 1.35 6.42 8.90
C ILE A 52 0.22 7.10 9.69
N TYR A 53 -0.35 6.35 10.63
CA TYR A 53 -1.45 6.77 11.48
C TYR A 53 -1.04 6.64 12.94
N GLU A 54 -1.57 7.53 13.79
CA GLU A 54 -1.47 7.48 15.25
C GLU A 54 -2.59 6.62 15.84
#